data_AF-A0A9Q3XT79-F1
#
_entry.id   AF-A0A9Q3XT79-F1
#
_cell.length_a   1.000
_cell.length_b   1.000
_cell.length_c   1.000
_cell.angle_alpha   90.00
_cell.angle_beta   90.00
_cell.angle_gamma   90.00
#
_symmetry.space_group_name_H-M   'P 1'
#
loop_
_entity.id
_entity.type
_entity.pdbx_description
1 polymer ?
#
loop_
_entity_poly.entity_id
_entity_poly.type
_entity_poly.pdbx_seq_one_letter_code
_entity_poly.pdbx_strand_id
1 'polypeptide(L)'
;MVVKVKSNTTMSDVTGRVNYYYKRANEIHKLIADDENEAERQYTILYKRQKQDNHELWLVRNEAIINNNRPLELYRGFLSHLGFIENTKKNIKWNLNEFRQGKNWFDAELKKMGD
;
A
#
# COMPACT_ATOMS: atom_id res chain seq x y z
N MET A 1 -7.45 -2.16 -10.26
CA MET A 1 -8.40 -1.09 -9.91
C MET A 1 -7.65 -0.06 -9.07
N VAL A 2 -7.47 1.15 -9.61
CA VAL A 2 -6.81 2.30 -8.96
C VAL A 2 -7.72 2.89 -7.90
N VAL A 3 -7.16 3.46 -6.83
CA VAL A 3 -7.94 4.19 -5.82
C VAL A 3 -8.78 5.29 -6.47
N LYS A 4 -10.08 5.32 -6.15
CA LYS A 4 -10.92 6.49 -6.42
C LYS A 4 -11.07 7.24 -5.11
N VAL A 5 -10.51 8.45 -5.04
CA VAL A 5 -10.67 9.32 -3.88
C VAL A 5 -12.13 9.79 -3.82
N LYS A 6 -12.81 9.46 -2.73
CA LYS A 6 -14.21 9.82 -2.49
C LYS A 6 -14.39 10.23 -1.03
N SER A 7 -15.18 11.27 -0.78
CA SER A 7 -15.44 11.79 0.57
C SER A 7 -16.14 10.79 1.49
N ASN A 8 -16.85 9.81 0.94
CA ASN A 8 -17.50 8.74 1.69
C ASN A 8 -16.63 7.48 1.87
N THR A 9 -15.33 7.55 1.61
CA THR A 9 -14.40 6.43 1.88
C THR A 9 -14.43 6.09 3.35
N THR A 10 -14.66 4.81 3.66
CA THR A 10 -14.76 4.31 5.04
C THR A 10 -13.45 3.71 5.54
N MET A 11 -13.35 3.47 6.84
CA MET A 11 -12.21 2.75 7.40
C MET A 11 -12.12 1.32 6.84
N SER A 12 -13.25 0.65 6.66
CA SER A 12 -13.30 -0.70 6.08
C SER A 12 -12.72 -0.73 4.66
N ASP A 13 -13.01 0.28 3.84
CA ASP A 13 -12.45 0.39 2.48
C ASP A 13 -10.92 0.45 2.51
N VAL A 14 -10.37 1.27 3.41
CA VAL A 14 -8.92 1.47 3.52
C VAL A 14 -8.23 0.25 4.13
N THR A 15 -8.79 -0.32 5.19
CA THR A 15 -8.29 -1.58 5.77
C THR A 15 -8.28 -2.70 4.73
N GLY A 16 -9.30 -2.80 3.88
CA GLY A 16 -9.34 -3.75 2.77
C GLY A 16 -8.20 -3.55 1.77
N ARG A 17 -7.86 -2.30 1.42
CA ARG A 17 -6.76 -1.96 0.51
C ARG A 17 -5.39 -2.28 1.11
N VAL A 18 -5.18 -1.90 2.37
CA VAL A 18 -3.93 -2.18 3.09
C VAL A 18 -3.72 -3.70 3.24
N ASN A 19 -4.78 -4.44 3.59
CA ASN A 19 -4.76 -5.91 3.64
C ASN A 19 -4.46 -6.53 2.28
N TYR A 20 -4.97 -5.98 1.18
CA TYR A 20 -4.65 -6.44 -0.17
C TYR A 20 -3.14 -6.33 -0.45
N TYR A 21 -2.51 -5.19 -0.17
CA TYR A 21 -1.06 -5.01 -0.38
C TYR A 21 -0.24 -5.98 0.46
N TYR A 22 -0.57 -6.07 1.76
CA TYR A 22 0.10 -6.99 2.69
C TYR A 22 -0.01 -8.45 2.23
N LYS A 23 -1.23 -8.92 1.92
CA LYS A 23 -1.47 -10.29 1.47
C LYS A 23 -0.71 -10.58 0.18
N ARG A 24 -0.83 -9.70 -0.82
CA ARG A 24 -0.19 -9.89 -2.11
C ARG A 24 1.33 -9.87 -2.01
N ALA A 25 1.90 -9.00 -1.17
CA ALA A 25 3.34 -8.97 -0.93
C ALA A 25 3.85 -10.28 -0.32
N ASN A 26 3.13 -10.85 0.65
CA ASN A 26 3.51 -12.15 1.25
C ASN A 26 3.37 -13.32 0.27
N GLU A 27 2.35 -13.33 -0.60
CA GLU A 27 2.21 -14.33 -1.66
C GLU A 27 3.40 -14.29 -2.62
N ILE A 28 3.78 -13.08 -3.08
CA ILE A 28 4.93 -12.90 -3.97
C ILE A 28 6.22 -13.31 -3.26
N HIS A 29 6.39 -12.96 -1.99
CA HIS A 29 7.58 -13.33 -1.23
C HIS A 29 7.79 -14.85 -1.17
N LYS A 30 6.71 -15.63 -1.02
CA LYS A 30 6.78 -17.10 -1.03
C LYS A 30 7.17 -17.63 -2.41
N LEU A 31 6.66 -17.02 -3.47
CA LEU A 31 6.91 -17.42 -4.85
C LEU A 31 8.38 -17.26 -5.28
N ILE A 32 9.15 -16.38 -4.64
CA ILE A 32 10.57 -16.13 -5.00
C ILE A 32 11.40 -17.41 -5.01
N ALA A 33 11.13 -18.35 -4.10
CA ALA A 33 11.88 -19.60 -4.00
C ALA A 33 11.60 -20.55 -5.17
N ASP A 34 10.40 -20.49 -5.74
CA ASP A 34 9.92 -21.43 -6.76
C ASP A 34 10.07 -20.84 -8.18
N ASP A 35 9.77 -19.56 -8.35
CA ASP A 35 9.85 -18.84 -9.63
C ASP A 35 10.13 -17.34 -9.40
N GLU A 36 11.42 -16.99 -9.39
CA GLU A 36 11.86 -15.60 -9.19
C GLU A 36 11.40 -14.65 -10.32
N ASN A 37 11.27 -15.15 -11.56
CA ASN A 37 10.83 -14.33 -12.70
C ASN A 37 9.34 -13.99 -12.58
N GLU A 38 8.51 -14.96 -12.21
CA GLU A 38 7.09 -14.69 -11.95
C GLU A 38 6.92 -13.82 -10.71
N ALA A 39 7.73 -14.01 -9.66
CA ALA A 39 7.71 -13.13 -8.50
C ALA A 39 8.02 -11.67 -8.88
N GLU A 40 9.04 -11.43 -9.73
CA GLU A 40 9.35 -10.09 -10.26
C GLU A 40 8.19 -9.50 -11.06
N ARG A 41 7.58 -10.29 -11.95
CA ARG A 41 6.43 -9.85 -12.75
C ARG A 41 5.28 -9.41 -11.85
N GLN A 42 4.95 -10.22 -10.85
CA GLN A 42 3.87 -9.94 -9.90
C GLN A 42 4.19 -8.75 -8.99
N TYR A 43 5.43 -8.63 -8.55
CA TYR A 43 5.89 -7.46 -7.80
C TYR A 43 5.77 -6.18 -8.63
N THR A 44 6.19 -6.20 -9.90
CA THR A 44 6.07 -5.05 -10.81
C THR A 44 4.61 -4.60 -10.95
N ILE A 45 3.67 -5.54 -11.02
CA ILE A 45 2.23 -5.23 -11.06
C ILE A 45 1.78 -4.57 -9.74
N LEU A 46 2.18 -5.13 -8.60
CA LEU A 46 1.83 -4.60 -7.28
C LEU A 46 2.42 -3.19 -7.07
N TYR A 47 3.68 -2.99 -7.44
CA TYR A 47 4.40 -1.72 -7.38
C TYR A 47 3.72 -0.66 -8.24
N LYS A 48 3.41 -0.97 -9.51
CA LYS A 48 2.67 -0.04 -10.39
C LYS A 48 1.34 0.38 -9.78
N ARG A 49 0.61 -0.55 -9.18
CA ARG A 49 -0.66 -0.24 -8.50
C ARG A 49 -0.44 0.67 -7.30
N GLN A 50 0.55 0.40 -6.46
CA GLN A 50 0.93 1.28 -5.35
C GLN A 50 1.25 2.70 -5.84
N LYS A 51 2.03 2.83 -6.92
CA LYS A 51 2.38 4.14 -7.49
C LYS A 51 1.16 4.89 -8.00
N GLN A 52 0.21 4.20 -8.62
CA GLN A 52 -1.06 4.79 -9.05
C GLN A 52 -1.90 5.27 -7.86
N ASP A 53 -2.01 4.47 -6.81
CA ASP A 53 -2.76 4.86 -5.60
C ASP A 53 -2.11 6.07 -4.90
N ASN A 54 -0.78 6.05 -4.78
CA ASN A 54 -0.01 7.16 -4.23
C ASN A 54 -0.14 8.42 -5.08
N HIS A 55 -0.13 8.28 -6.42
CA HIS A 55 -0.32 9.40 -7.33
C HIS A 55 -1.69 10.06 -7.11
N GLU A 56 -2.78 9.29 -7.14
CA GLU A 56 -4.13 9.85 -6.97
C GLU A 56 -4.30 10.54 -5.60
N LEU A 57 -3.74 9.98 -4.52
CA LEU A 57 -3.82 10.60 -3.20
C LEU A 57 -3.01 11.91 -3.09
N TRP A 58 -2.02 12.12 -3.95
CA TRP A 58 -1.19 13.33 -3.98
C TRP A 58 -1.54 14.34 -5.05
N LEU A 59 -2.62 14.13 -5.79
CA LEU A 59 -3.14 15.17 -6.67
C LEU A 59 -3.78 16.28 -5.83
N VAL A 60 -3.41 17.54 -6.12
CA VAL A 60 -3.95 18.74 -5.45
C VAL A 60 -5.48 18.76 -5.43
N ARG A 61 -6.13 18.31 -6.53
CA ARG A 61 -7.60 18.22 -6.62
C ARG A 61 -8.26 17.36 -5.53
N ASN A 62 -7.50 16.45 -4.91
CA ASN A 62 -7.98 15.49 -3.92
C ASN A 62 -7.63 15.92 -2.48
N GLU A 63 -6.80 16.94 -2.29
CA GLU A 63 -6.27 17.33 -0.97
C GLU A 63 -7.38 17.67 0.03
N ALA A 64 -8.36 18.49 -0.38
CA ALA A 64 -9.48 18.87 0.47
C ALA A 64 -10.33 17.66 0.91
N ILE A 65 -10.51 16.66 0.03
CA ILE A 65 -11.27 15.44 0.39
C ILE A 65 -10.48 14.61 1.39
N ILE A 66 -9.16 14.49 1.18
CA ILE A 66 -8.28 13.67 2.01
C ILE A 66 -8.14 14.26 3.40
N ASN A 67 -7.85 15.56 3.52
CA ASN A 67 -7.67 16.25 4.80
C ASN A 67 -8.96 16.31 5.63
N ASN A 68 -10.12 16.03 5.03
CA ASN A 68 -11.42 15.95 5.71
C ASN A 68 -11.94 14.50 5.84
N ASN A 69 -11.18 13.49 5.41
CA ASN A 69 -11.55 12.09 5.49
C ASN A 69 -10.43 11.29 6.17
N ARG A 70 -10.58 11.07 7.47
CA ARG A 70 -9.58 10.39 8.30
C ARG A 70 -9.14 9.02 7.75
N PRO A 71 -10.03 8.14 7.23
CA PRO A 71 -9.60 6.92 6.53
C PRO A 71 -8.60 7.18 5.39
N LEU A 72 -8.87 8.17 4.53
CA LEU A 72 -7.97 8.51 3.43
C LEU A 72 -6.63 9.08 3.92
N GLU A 73 -6.62 9.87 5.00
CA GLU A 73 -5.36 10.32 5.63
C GLU A 73 -4.51 9.14 6.12
N LEU A 74 -5.12 8.16 6.78
CA LEU A 74 -4.40 6.95 7.21
C LEU A 74 -3.89 6.15 6.03
N TYR A 75 -4.69 6.01 4.96
CA TYR A 75 -4.27 5.28 3.78
C TYR A 75 -3.04 5.93 3.13
N ARG A 76 -3.08 7.26 3.05
CA ARG A 76 -2.00 8.09 2.57
C ARG A 76 -0.75 7.96 3.45
N GLY A 77 -0.90 7.95 4.77
CA GLY A 77 0.20 7.67 5.70
C GLY A 77 0.81 6.27 5.48
N PHE A 78 -0.02 5.24 5.27
CA PHE A 78 0.47 3.89 4.97
C PHE A 78 1.36 3.89 3.73
N LEU A 79 0.95 4.58 2.66
CA LEU A 79 1.74 4.66 1.43
C LEU A 79 3.04 5.45 1.60
N SER A 80 3.05 6.49 2.45
CA SER A 80 4.26 7.24 2.80
C SER A 80 5.28 6.41 3.59
N HIS A 81 4.84 5.36 4.28
CA HIS A 81 5.72 4.42 4.99
C HIS A 81 6.34 3.34 4.09
N LEU A 82 6.01 3.30 2.80
CA LEU A 82 6.59 2.34 1.86
C LEU A 82 7.89 2.90 1.27
N GLY A 83 9.01 2.64 1.95
CA GLY A 83 10.36 3.10 1.59
C GLY A 83 11.04 2.21 0.56
N PHE A 84 10.44 2.09 -0.64
CA PHE A 84 11.04 1.29 -1.71
C PHE A 84 12.39 1.84 -2.15
N ILE A 85 13.32 0.95 -2.46
CA ILE A 85 14.62 1.30 -3.06
C ILE A 85 14.42 1.41 -4.58
N GLU A 86 14.95 0.45 -5.33
CA GLU A 86 14.78 0.34 -6.78
C GLU A 86 13.93 -0.89 -7.10
N ASN A 87 13.12 -0.79 -8.15
CA ASN A 87 12.31 -1.90 -8.65
C ASN A 87 13.19 -2.86 -9.49
N THR A 88 14.01 -3.66 -8.81
CA THR A 88 14.89 -4.67 -9.42
C THR A 88 14.73 -6.02 -8.70
N LYS A 89 15.06 -7.13 -9.37
CA LYS A 89 15.03 -8.49 -8.76
C LYS A 89 15.79 -8.56 -7.44
N LYS A 90 17.00 -8.00 -7.39
CA LYS A 90 17.86 -7.98 -6.20
C LYS A 90 17.15 -7.39 -4.98
N ASN A 91 16.31 -6.37 -5.19
CA ASN A 91 15.65 -5.63 -4.12
C ASN A 91 14.23 -6.12 -3.84
N ILE A 92 13.74 -7.16 -4.54
CA ILE A 92 12.35 -7.58 -4.44
C ILE A 92 11.96 -7.97 -3.02
N LYS A 93 12.83 -8.69 -2.29
CA LYS A 93 12.57 -9.11 -0.90
C LYS A 93 12.45 -7.90 0.04
N TRP A 94 13.35 -6.93 -0.12
CA TRP A 94 13.31 -5.68 0.64
C TRP A 94 12.02 -4.93 0.38
N ASN A 95 11.70 -4.68 -0.88
CA ASN A 95 10.52 -3.92 -1.25
C ASN A 95 9.20 -4.63 -0.87
N LEU A 96 9.17 -5.97 -0.86
CA LEU A 96 8.02 -6.72 -0.35
C LEU A 96 7.88 -6.57 1.16
N ASN A 97 8.99 -6.46 1.90
CA ASN A 97 8.99 -6.23 3.35
C ASN A 97 8.47 -4.82 3.72
N GLU A 98 8.67 -3.81 2.87
CA GLU A 98 8.08 -2.48 3.07
C GLU A 98 6.55 -2.53 3.25
N PHE A 99 5.84 -3.38 2.49
CA PHE A 99 4.39 -3.55 2.68
C PHE A 99 4.03 -4.12 4.06
N ARG A 100 4.89 -4.94 4.66
CA ARG A 100 4.71 -5.45 6.02
C ARG A 100 4.95 -4.35 7.05
N GLN A 101 5.99 -3.55 6.87
CA GLN A 101 6.28 -2.40 7.75
C GLN A 101 5.13 -1.38 7.70
N GLY A 102 4.66 -1.02 6.50
CA GLY A 102 3.49 -0.16 6.34
C GLY A 102 2.24 -0.72 7.02
N LYS A 103 1.99 -2.04 6.89
CA LYS A 103 0.85 -2.69 7.57
C LYS A 103 0.93 -2.55 9.08
N ASN A 104 2.10 -2.80 9.66
CA ASN A 104 2.31 -2.70 11.11
C ASN A 104 2.08 -1.27 11.60
N TRP A 105 2.57 -0.27 10.86
CA TRP A 105 2.30 1.14 11.17
C TRP A 105 0.80 1.44 11.11
N PHE A 106 0.12 1.00 10.04
CA PHE A 106 -1.31 1.24 9.86
C PHE A 106 -2.14 0.61 11.00
N ASP A 107 -1.80 -0.62 11.41
CA ASP A 107 -2.48 -1.30 12.52
C ASP A 107 -2.26 -0.60 13.86
N ALA A 108 -1.04 -0.09 14.09
CA ALA A 108 -0.75 0.69 15.29
C ALA A 108 -1.57 1.99 15.32
N GLU A 109 -1.71 2.69 14.19
CA GLU A 109 -2.56 3.88 14.09
C GLU A 109 -4.05 3.57 14.27
N LEU A 110 -4.54 2.46 13.69
CA LEU A 110 -5.92 2.01 13.90
C LEU A 110 -6.20 1.73 15.38
N LYS A 111 -5.27 1.08 16.08
CA LYS A 111 -5.44 0.76 17.49
C LYS A 111 -5.59 2.01 18.35
N LYS A 112 -4.78 3.04 18.10
CA LYS A 112 -4.85 4.34 18.80
C LYS A 112 -6.18 5.07 18.63
N MET A 113 -6.99 4.69 17.64
CA MET A 113 -8.29 5.31 17.37
C MET A 113 -9.47 4.54 17.97
N GLY A 114 -9.24 3.30 18.43
CA GLY A 114 -10.25 2.47 19.10
C GLY A 114 -10.14 2.49 20.62
N ASP A 115 -9.05 3.06 21.16
CA ASP A 115 -8.86 3.42 22.56
C ASP A 115 -9.37 4.86 22.81
#